data_AF-A0A6M7WV25-F1
#
_entry.id   AF-A0A6M7WV25-F1
#
_cell.length_a   1.000
_cell.length_b   1.000
_cell.length_c   1.000
_cell.angle_alpha   90.00
_cell.angle_beta   90.00
_cell.angle_gamma   90.00
#
_symmetry.space_group_name_H-M   'P 1'
#
loop_
_entity.id
_entity.type
_entity.pdbx_description
1 polymer ?
#
loop_
_entity_poly.entity_id
_entity_poly.type
_entity_poly.pdbx_seq_one_letter_code
_entity_poly.pdbx_strand_id
1 'polypeptide(L)' 'MSNLFARFVKDESGATAIEYGLIAALIALAIITGAGALGNAINAKFTAIGTTLNSSGG' A
#
# COMPACT_ATOMS: atom_id res chain seq x y z
N MET A 1 -26.19 28.93 -21.45
CA MET A 1 -24.84 28.56 -20.94
C MET A 1 -24.75 28.55 -19.42
N SER A 2 -25.50 29.38 -18.70
CA SER A 2 -25.54 29.43 -17.22
C SER A 2 -25.84 28.09 -16.53
N ASN A 3 -26.74 27.28 -17.11
CA ASN A 3 -27.11 25.97 -16.54
C ASN A 3 -25.97 24.92 -16.56
N LEU A 4 -25.01 25.01 -17.48
CA LEU A 4 -23.91 24.04 -17.52
C LEU A 4 -22.88 24.32 -16.41
N PHE A 5 -22.54 25.59 -16.20
CA PHE A 5 -21.69 26.03 -15.09
C PHE A 5 -22.34 25.79 -13.72
N ALA A 6 -23.65 26.04 -13.59
CA ALA A 6 -24.37 25.75 -12.36
C ALA A 6 -24.39 24.25 -12.02
N ARG A 7 -24.42 23.37 -13.03
CA ARG A 7 -24.39 21.90 -12.85
C ARG A 7 -22.99 21.38 -12.54
N PHE A 8 -21.96 22.00 -13.10
CA PHE A 8 -20.55 21.70 -12.82
C PHE A 8 -20.13 22.13 -11.40
N VAL A 9 -20.59 23.30 -10.94
CA VAL A 9 -20.35 23.77 -9.55
C VAL A 9 -21.09 22.91 -8.51
N LYS A 10 -22.17 22.22 -8.91
CA LYS A 10 -22.95 21.30 -8.05
C LYS A 10 -22.46 19.84 -8.11
N ASP A 11 -21.42 19.57 -8.89
CA ASP A 11 -20.88 18.23 -9.09
C ASP A 11 -19.82 17.92 -8.03
N GLU A 12 -20.24 17.25 -6.95
CA GLU A 12 -19.36 16.79 -5.86
C GLU A 12 -18.64 15.47 -6.19
N SER A 13 -18.79 14.95 -7.42
CA SER A 13 -18.13 13.71 -7.88
C SER A 13 -16.60 13.77 -7.75
N GLY A 14 -16.00 14.96 -7.85
CA GLY A 14 -14.58 15.17 -7.58
C GLY A 14 -14.20 15.23 -6.09
N ALA A 15 -15.09 15.77 -5.24
CA ALA A 15 -14.88 15.82 -3.79
C ALA A 15 -14.96 14.41 -3.17
N THR A 16 -15.93 13.60 -3.62
CA THR A 16 -16.05 12.18 -3.25
C THR A 16 -14.87 11.33 -3.73
N ALA A 17 -14.29 11.63 -4.91
CA ALA A 17 -13.09 10.95 -5.38
C ALA A 17 -11.86 11.19 -4.49
N ILE A 18 -11.73 12.38 -3.89
CA ILE A 18 -10.63 12.71 -2.96
C ILE A 18 -10.77 11.96 -1.64
N GLU A 19 -12.00 11.77 -1.15
CA GLU A 19 -12.25 11.03 0.10
C GLU A 19 -11.89 9.54 -0.04
N TYR A 20 -12.42 8.87 -1.08
CA TYR A 20 -12.07 7.48 -1.36
C TYR A 20 -10.63 7.32 -1.83
N GLY A 21 -10.06 8.34 -2.50
CA GLY A 21 -8.65 8.38 -2.88
C GLY A 21 -7.71 8.38 -1.67
N LEU A 22 -8.05 9.13 -0.60
CA LEU A 22 -7.28 9.15 0.64
C LEU A 22 -7.34 7.79 1.35
N ILE A 23 -8.52 7.18 1.44
CA ILE A 23 -8.70 5.85 2.04
C ILE A 23 -7.88 4.80 1.26
N ALA A 24 -7.96 4.82 -0.07
CA ALA A 24 -7.18 3.92 -0.93
C ALA A 24 -5.67 4.10 -0.73
N ALA A 25 -5.20 5.36 -0.61
CA ALA A 25 -3.79 5.65 -0.34
C ALA A 25 -3.32 5.10 1.02
N LEU A 26 -4.15 5.23 2.07
CA LEU A 26 -3.83 4.69 3.39
C LEU A 26 -3.82 3.16 3.41
N ILE A 27 -4.75 2.51 2.72
CA ILE A 27 -4.76 1.05 2.57
C ILE A 27 -3.51 0.59 1.81
N ALA A 28 -3.18 1.25 0.70
CA ALA A 28 -1.99 0.93 -0.08
C ALA A 28 -0.71 1.08 0.76
N LEU A 29 -0.59 2.16 1.54
CA LEU A 29 0.55 2.38 2.44
C LEU A 29 0.67 1.27 3.49
N ALA A 30 -0.44 0.87 4.11
CA ALA A 30 -0.46 -0.21 5.10
C ALA A 30 -0.02 -1.55 4.48
N ILE A 31 -0.51 -1.87 3.27
CA ILE A 31 -0.14 -3.07 2.54
C ILE A 31 1.35 -3.07 2.20
N ILE A 32 1.87 -1.98 1.64
CA ILE A 32 3.30 -1.86 1.28
C ILE A 32 4.19 -2.05 2.52
N THR A 33 3.83 -1.39 3.62
CA THR A 33 4.57 -1.47 4.87
C THR A 33 4.53 -2.89 5.45
N GLY A 34 3.36 -3.50 5.49
CA GLY A 34 3.18 -4.87 5.98
C GLY A 34 3.92 -5.91 5.13
N ALA A 35 3.82 -5.79 3.80
CA ALA A 35 4.53 -6.66 2.87
C ALA A 35 6.05 -6.53 3.00
N GLY A 36 6.57 -5.30 3.17
CA GLY A 36 7.99 -5.06 3.42
C GLY A 36 8.48 -5.70 4.71
N ALA A 37 7.74 -5.52 5.81
CA ALA A 37 8.07 -6.14 7.10
C ALA A 37 8.05 -7.68 7.03
N LEU A 38 7.03 -8.25 6.37
CA LEU A 38 6.92 -9.69 6.14
C LEU A 38 8.08 -10.22 5.30
N GLY A 39 8.41 -9.55 4.20
CA GLY A 39 9.53 -9.91 3.34
C GLY A 39 10.87 -9.95 4.10
N ASN A 40 11.11 -8.94 4.94
CA ASN A 40 12.30 -8.89 5.79
C ASN A 40 12.35 -10.05 6.80
N ALA A 41 11.22 -10.36 7.44
CA ALA A 41 11.14 -11.46 8.39
C ALA A 41 11.40 -12.81 7.70
N ILE A 42 10.80 -13.04 6.53
CA ILE A 42 11.01 -14.24 5.73
C ILE A 42 12.49 -14.37 5.34
N ASN A 43 13.10 -13.29 4.81
CA ASN A 43 14.51 -13.29 4.41
C ASN A 43 15.44 -13.61 5.60
N ALA A 44 15.19 -13.00 6.76
CA ALA A 44 15.95 -13.29 7.97
C ALA A 44 15.86 -14.77 8.38
N LYS A 45 14.68 -15.39 8.27
CA LYS A 45 14.51 -16.83 8.56
C LYS A 45 15.28 -17.70 7.57
N PHE A 46 15.17 -17.44 6.28
CA PHE A 46 15.92 -18.21 5.27
C PHE A 46 17.42 -18.02 5.38
N THR A 47 17.89 -16.81 5.70
CA THR A 47 19.30 -16.55 5.96
C THR A 47 19.78 -17.36 7.18
N ALA A 48 19.04 -17.35 8.28
CA ALA A 48 19.40 -18.12 9.47
C ALA A 48 19.47 -19.63 9.20
N ILE A 49 18.53 -20.17 8.41
CA ILE A 49 18.54 -21.56 7.96
C ILE A 49 19.79 -21.83 7.12
N GLY A 50 20.07 -20.98 6.11
CA GLY A 50 21.24 -21.11 5.25
C GLY A 50 22.56 -21.05 6.01
N THR A 51 22.69 -20.13 6.97
CA THR A 51 23.84 -20.05 7.87
C THR A 51 23.99 -21.33 8.69
N THR A 52 22.91 -21.83 9.28
CA THR A 52 22.94 -23.06 10.08
C THR A 52 23.40 -24.26 9.24
N LEU A 53 22.85 -24.42 8.03
CA LEU A 53 23.23 -25.50 7.12
C LEU A 53 24.72 -25.40 6.72
N ASN A 54 25.18 -24.20 6.35
CA ASN A 54 26.57 -23.98 5.99
C ASN A 54 27.53 -24.26 7.16
N SER A 55 27.15 -23.84 8.38
CA SER A 55 27.95 -24.11 9.58
C SER A 55 27.93 -25.57 10.03
N SER A 56 26.89 -26.34 9.69
CA SER A 56 26.79 -27.76 10.02
C SER A 56 27.49 -28.71 9.02
N GLY A 57 27.87 -28.20 7.85
CA GLY A 57 28.53 -28.96 6.78
C GLY A 57 30.06 -28.98 6.87
N GLY A 58 30.64 -28.52 7.99
CA GLY A 58 32.07 -28.61 8.32
C GLY A 58 32.34 -29.64 9.40
#